data_AF-A0A255YVU2-F1
#
_entry.id   AF-A0A255YVU2-F1
#
_cell.length_a   1.000
_cell.length_b   1.000
_cell.length_c   1.000
_cell.angle_alpha   90.00
_cell.angle_beta   90.00
_cell.angle_gamma   90.00
#
_symmetry.space_group_name_H-M   'P 1'
#
loop_
_entity.id
_entity.type
_entity.pdbx_description
1 polymer ?
#
loop_
_entity_poly.entity_id
_entity_poly.type
_entity_poly.pdbx_seq_one_letter_code
_entity_poly.pdbx_strand_id
1 'polypeptide(L)' 'MSISSLTSTPPDLTRAGLEGFQDAQQVVQAATEQVAAGNLDPAVILDVKQAEVTAGVSAAIIKTDQQNFQRLLDILA' A
#
# COMPACT_ATOMS: atom_id res chain seq x y z
N MET A 1 22.80 -5.03 30.94
CA MET A 1 22.67 -5.06 29.47
C MET A 1 21.44 -4.26 29.10
N SER A 2 21.64 -2.97 28.78
CA SER A 2 20.57 -2.01 28.54
C SER A 2 19.93 -2.24 27.18
N ILE A 3 18.62 -2.51 27.16
CA ILE A 3 17.78 -2.63 25.94
C ILE A 3 17.49 -1.26 25.28
N SER A 4 18.06 -0.18 25.82
CA SER A 4 17.76 1.22 25.44
C SER A 4 18.08 1.62 23.99
N SER A 5 18.65 0.77 23.15
CA SER A 5 19.05 1.13 21.78
C SER A 5 18.23 0.49 20.66
N LEU A 6 17.20 -0.33 20.97
CA LEU A 6 16.25 -0.77 19.96
C LEU A 6 15.15 0.29 19.78
N THR A 7 15.54 1.52 19.46
CA THR A 7 14.64 2.41 18.72
C THR A 7 14.62 1.91 17.28
N SER A 8 14.00 0.74 17.08
CA SER A 8 13.38 0.42 15.81
C SER A 8 12.27 1.44 15.68
N THR A 9 12.54 2.59 15.04
CA THR A 9 11.45 3.41 14.51
C THR A 9 10.53 2.45 13.78
N PRO A 10 9.29 2.24 14.25
CA PRO A 10 8.37 1.36 13.55
C PRO A 10 8.34 1.84 12.10
N PRO A 11 8.54 0.95 11.11
CA PRO A 11 8.35 1.37 9.74
C PRO A 11 6.99 2.05 9.65
N ASP A 12 6.94 3.24 9.06
CA ASP A 12 5.70 3.99 8.87
C ASP A 12 4.91 3.30 7.76
N LEU A 13 4.28 2.18 8.13
CA LEU A 13 3.54 1.30 7.25
C LEU A 13 2.33 2.01 6.64
N THR A 14 1.79 2.99 7.37
CA THR A 14 0.70 3.85 6.93
C THR A 14 1.16 4.76 5.78
N ARG A 15 2.35 5.37 5.89
CA ARG A 15 2.98 6.11 4.77
C ARG A 15 3.27 5.21 3.57
N ALA A 16 3.85 4.03 3.79
CA ALA A 16 4.14 3.08 2.70
C ALA A 16 2.87 2.61 1.96
N GLY A 17 1.75 2.43 2.69
CA GLY A 17 0.45 2.14 2.07
C GLY A 17 -0.12 3.32 1.29
N LEU A 18 0.03 4.55 1.77
CA LEU A 18 -0.41 5.75 1.05
C LEU A 18 0.37 5.97 -0.26
N GLU A 19 1.69 5.78 -0.20
CA GLU A 19 2.57 5.85 -1.38
C GLU A 19 2.22 4.76 -2.40
N GLY A 20 2.05 3.51 -1.96
CA GLY A 20 1.62 2.42 -2.83
C GLY A 20 0.25 2.65 -3.47
N PHE A 21 -0.69 3.30 -2.76
CA PHE A 21 -1.99 3.65 -3.31
C PHE A 21 -1.92 4.80 -4.34
N GLN A 22 -1.03 5.77 -4.15
CA GLN A 22 -0.79 6.83 -5.14
C GLN A 22 -0.13 6.29 -6.40
N ASP A 23 0.88 5.43 -6.26
CA ASP A 23 1.55 4.78 -7.38
C ASP A 23 0.56 3.92 -8.19
N ALA A 24 -0.29 3.16 -7.50
CA ALA A 24 -1.35 2.39 -8.15
C ALA A 24 -2.31 3.28 -8.98
N GLN A 25 -2.70 4.45 -8.46
CA GLN A 25 -3.53 5.38 -9.20
C GLN A 25 -2.84 5.94 -10.44
N GLN A 26 -1.54 6.28 -10.35
CA GLN A 26 -0.77 6.73 -11.51
C GLN A 26 -0.66 5.66 -12.58
N VAL A 27 -0.41 4.41 -12.20
CA VAL A 27 -0.31 3.28 -13.14
C VAL A 27 -1.65 3.04 -13.84
N VAL A 28 -2.76 3.07 -13.10
CA VAL A 28 -4.11 2.94 -13.71
C VAL A 28 -4.39 4.10 -14.66
N GLN A 29 -4.02 5.32 -14.31
CA GLN A 29 -4.25 6.49 -15.16
C GLN A 29 -3.45 6.40 -16.47
N ALA A 30 -2.15 6.08 -16.37
CA ALA A 30 -1.29 5.87 -17.53
C ALA A 30 -1.76 4.69 -18.41
N ALA A 31 -2.19 3.59 -17.79
CA ALA A 31 -2.75 2.46 -18.53
C ALA A 31 -4.07 2.80 -19.23
N THR A 32 -4.94 3.60 -18.59
CA THR A 32 -6.20 4.06 -19.18
C THR A 32 -5.95 4.95 -20.40
N GLU A 33 -4.92 5.81 -20.36
CA GLU A 33 -4.49 6.61 -21.50
C GLU A 33 -3.99 5.74 -22.66
N GLN A 34 -3.23 4.67 -22.38
CA GLN A 34 -2.77 3.73 -23.41
C GLN A 34 -3.92 2.94 -24.04
N VAL A 35 -4.88 2.48 -23.23
CA VAL A 35 -6.10 1.81 -23.72
C VAL A 35 -6.93 2.76 -24.58
N ALA A 36 -7.11 4.02 -24.16
CA ALA A 36 -7.83 5.04 -24.91
C ALA A 36 -7.12 5.42 -26.22
N ALA A 37 -5.78 5.38 -26.24
CA ALA A 37 -4.97 5.55 -27.44
C ALA A 37 -5.02 4.35 -28.41
N GLY A 38 -5.75 3.28 -28.07
CA GLY A 38 -5.88 2.07 -28.88
C GLY A 38 -4.71 1.10 -28.75
N ASN A 39 -3.82 1.33 -27.79
CA ASN A 39 -2.64 0.51 -27.54
C ASN A 39 -2.97 -0.58 -26.50
N LEU A 40 -3.64 -1.65 -26.94
CA LEU A 40 -4.02 -2.80 -26.08
C LEU A 40 -2.88 -3.83 -25.96
N ASP A 41 -1.68 -3.39 -25.61
CA ASP A 41 -0.59 -4.32 -25.29
C ASP A 41 -0.93 -5.09 -24.00
N PRO A 42 -0.79 -6.43 -23.97
CA PRO A 42 -0.95 -7.22 -22.74
C PRO A 42 -0.17 -6.70 -21.53
N ALA A 43 0.94 -6.00 -21.74
CA ALA A 43 1.70 -5.33 -20.67
C ALA A 43 0.84 -4.32 -19.90
N VAL A 44 -0.01 -3.56 -20.58
CA VAL A 44 -0.90 -2.55 -19.97
C VAL A 44 -1.92 -3.20 -19.05
N ILE A 45 -2.44 -4.37 -19.44
CA ILE A 45 -3.39 -5.14 -18.60
C ILE A 45 -2.68 -5.65 -17.35
N LEU A 46 -1.43 -6.11 -17.48
CA LEU A 46 -0.61 -6.56 -16.36
C LEU A 46 -0.33 -5.41 -15.39
N ASP A 47 -0.04 -4.22 -15.90
CA ASP A 47 0.21 -3.00 -15.13
C ASP A 47 -1.03 -2.60 -14.31
N VAL A 48 -2.23 -2.63 -14.92
CA VAL A 48 -3.50 -2.40 -14.20
C VAL A 48 -3.71 -3.45 -13.10
N LYS A 49 -3.43 -4.72 -13.39
CA LYS A 49 -3.57 -5.80 -12.39
C LYS A 49 -2.57 -5.65 -11.25
N GLN A 50 -1.32 -5.27 -11.54
CA GLN A 50 -0.34 -4.95 -10.51
C GLN A 50 -0.80 -3.76 -9.67
N ALA A 51 -1.34 -2.71 -10.28
CA ALA A 51 -1.86 -1.55 -9.56
C ALA A 51 -3.03 -1.93 -8.63
N GLU A 52 -3.96 -2.78 -9.09
CA GLU A 52 -5.04 -3.32 -8.23
C GLU A 52 -4.48 -4.08 -7.03
N VAL A 53 -3.46 -4.93 -7.24
CA VAL A 53 -2.81 -5.67 -6.16
C VAL A 53 -2.13 -4.72 -5.17
N THR A 54 -1.38 -3.72 -5.65
CA THR A 54 -0.71 -2.73 -4.82
C THR A 54 -1.70 -1.91 -3.99
N ALA A 55 -2.82 -1.49 -4.59
CA ALA A 55 -3.89 -0.80 -3.87
C ALA A 55 -4.53 -1.70 -2.79
N GLY A 56 -4.76 -2.98 -3.10
CA GLY A 56 -5.31 -3.95 -2.16
C GLY A 56 -4.38 -4.25 -0.98
N VAL A 57 -3.08 -4.40 -1.24
CA VAL A 57 -2.04 -4.57 -0.21
C VAL A 57 -1.97 -3.33 0.67
N SER A 58 -1.99 -2.14 0.07
CA SER A 58 -1.98 -0.86 0.80
C SER A 58 -3.18 -0.72 1.76
N ALA A 59 -4.38 -1.08 1.29
CA ALA A 59 -5.58 -1.09 2.12
C ALA A 59 -5.50 -2.13 3.27
N ALA A 60 -4.92 -3.30 3.00
CA ALA A 60 -4.70 -4.32 4.02
C ALA A 60 -3.73 -3.84 5.11
N ILE A 61 -2.63 -3.18 4.72
CA ILE A 61 -1.65 -2.62 5.66
C ILE A 61 -2.31 -1.60 6.61
N ILE A 62 -3.08 -0.65 6.07
CA ILE A 62 -3.79 0.35 6.89
C ILE A 62 -4.80 -0.31 7.84
N LYS A 63 -5.51 -1.34 7.38
CA LYS A 63 -6.46 -2.09 8.20
C LYS A 63 -5.77 -2.86 9.33
N THR A 64 -4.65 -3.51 9.04
CA THR A 64 -3.85 -4.23 10.04
C THR A 64 -3.27 -3.27 11.07
N ASP A 65 -2.86 -2.07 10.67
CA ASP A 65 -2.37 -1.03 11.58
C ASP A 65 -3.46 -0.59 12.56
N GLN A 66 -4.68 -0.32 12.08
CA GLN A 66 -5.83 -0.02 12.96
C GLN A 66 -6.16 -1.17 13.92
N GLN A 67 -6.12 -2.41 13.45
CA GLN A 67 -6.39 -3.58 14.29
C GLN A 67 -5.32 -3.77 15.37
N ASN A 68 -4.05 -3.55 15.04
CA ASN A 68 -2.96 -3.59 16.01
C ASN A 68 -3.10 -2.49 17.05
N PHE A 69 -3.46 -1.27 16.63
CA PHE A 69 -3.72 -0.17 17.56
C PHE A 69 -4.87 -0.49 18.52
N GLN A 70 -5.98 -1.04 18.02
CA GLN A 70 -7.09 -1.51 18.86
C GLN A 70 -6.67 -2.60 19.85
N ARG A 71 -5.90 -3.59 19.40
CA ARG A 71 -5.39 -4.64 20.30
C ARG A 71 -4.47 -4.07 21.39
N LEU A 72 -3.65 -3.07 21.06
CA LEU A 72 -2.79 -2.41 22.05
C LEU A 72 -3.62 -1.61 23.06
N LEU A 73 -4.69 -0.95 22.61
CA LEU A 73 -5.64 -0.28 23.50
C LEU A 73 -6.37 -1.27 24.41
N ASP A 74 -6.83 -2.39 23.87
CA ASP A 74 -7.53 -3.44 24.64
C ASP A 74 -6.62 -4.14 25.67
N ILE A 75 -5.31 -4.22 25.43
CA ILE A 75 -4.33 -4.77 26.40
C ILE A 75 -4.01 -3.76 27.51
N LEU A 76 -4.13 -2.46 27.24
CA LEU A 76 -3.88 -1.38 28.19
C LEU A 76 -5.10 -1.00 29.04
N ALA A 77 -6.31 -1.38 28.62
CA ALA A 77 -7.57 -1.19 29.33
C ALA A 77 -7.85 -2.29 30.37
#